data_AF-A8H6S0-F1
#
_entry.id   AF-A8H6S0-F1
#
_cell.length_a   1.000
_cell.length_b   1.000
_cell.length_c   1.000
_cell.angle_alpha   90.00
_cell.angle_beta   90.00
_cell.angle_gamma   90.00
#
_symmetry.space_group_name_H-M   'P 1'
#
loop_
_entity.id
_entity.type
_entity.pdbx_description
1 polymer ?
#
loop_
_entity_poly.entity_id
_entity_poly.type
_entity_poly.pdbx_seq_one_letter_code
_entity_poly.pdbx_strand_id
1 'polypeptide(L)' 'MSDRTPASELDTAPEEVKLAVDLIFLLESHQIEPSVALAALEIVKMDLEAKLT' A
#
# COMPACT_ATOMS: atom_id res chain seq x y z
N MET A 1 20.21 -27.55 -6.96
CA MET A 1 20.13 -26.33 -6.14
C MET A 1 20.14 -25.13 -7.07
N SER A 2 18.98 -24.65 -7.46
CA SER A 2 18.83 -23.40 -8.23
C SER A 2 17.57 -22.67 -7.77
N ASP A 3 17.50 -22.39 -6.47
CA ASP A 3 16.64 -21.33 -5.98
C ASP A 3 17.49 -20.06 -5.90
N ARG A 4 17.54 -19.32 -7.01
CA ARG A 4 17.73 -17.88 -6.91
C ARG A 4 16.33 -17.32 -6.73
N THR A 5 15.82 -17.34 -5.51
CA THR A 5 14.74 -16.44 -5.13
C THR A 5 15.31 -15.04 -5.34
N PRO A 6 14.79 -14.22 -6.28
CA PRO A 6 15.19 -12.82 -6.27
C PRO A 6 14.80 -12.31 -4.88
N ALA A 7 15.68 -11.56 -4.22
CA ALA A 7 15.22 -10.68 -3.15
C ALA A 7 13.94 -10.03 -3.67
N SER A 8 12.83 -10.31 -2.99
CA SER A 8 11.46 -10.05 -3.44
C SER A 8 11.43 -8.72 -4.18
N GLU A 9 10.86 -8.63 -5.38
CA GLU A 9 10.89 -7.38 -6.18
C GLU A 9 10.41 -6.13 -5.38
N LEU A 10 9.64 -6.38 -4.33
CA LEU A 10 9.25 -5.45 -3.26
C LEU A 10 10.42 -4.83 -2.49
N ASP A 11 11.50 -5.56 -2.17
CA ASP A 11 12.65 -5.05 -1.39
C ASP A 11 13.39 -3.93 -2.12
N THR A 12 13.39 -3.96 -3.45
CA THR A 12 13.98 -2.94 -4.32
C THR A 12 13.00 -1.88 -4.81
N ALA A 13 11.71 -2.00 -4.49
CA ALA A 13 10.69 -1.06 -4.94
C ALA A 13 10.80 0.31 -4.24
N PRO A 14 10.30 1.38 -4.88
CA PRO A 14 10.12 2.69 -4.25
C PRO A 14 9.32 2.61 -2.94
N GLU A 15 9.56 3.53 -2.02
CA GLU A 15 8.93 3.51 -0.68
C GLU A 15 7.41 3.60 -0.76
N GLU A 16 6.89 4.42 -1.69
CA GLU A 16 5.46 4.58 -1.93
C GLU A 16 4.81 3.29 -2.46
N VAL A 17 5.55 2.49 -3.23
CA VAL A 17 5.05 1.20 -3.75
C VAL A 17 5.00 0.17 -2.64
N LYS A 18 6.04 0.10 -1.80
CA LYS A 18 6.07 -0.78 -0.62
C LYS A 18 4.90 -0.47 0.32
N LEU A 19 4.71 0.81 0.63
CA LEU A 19 3.62 1.26 1.50
C LEU A 19 2.25 0.95 0.90
N ALA A 20 2.06 1.14 -0.41
CA ALA A 20 0.81 0.78 -1.07
C ALA A 20 0.50 -0.73 -0.93
N VAL A 21 1.51 -1.59 -1.07
CA VAL A 21 1.36 -3.04 -0.89
C VAL A 21 0.98 -3.39 0.55
N ASP A 22 1.64 -2.77 1.54
CA ASP A 22 1.32 -2.97 2.95
C ASP A 22 -0.12 -2.53 3.28
N LEU A 23 -0.56 -1.39 2.73
CA LEU A 23 -1.91 -0.88 2.90
C LEU A 23 -2.96 -1.80 2.26
N ILE A 24 -2.70 -2.31 1.05
CA ILE A 24 -3.58 -3.28 0.39
C ILE A 24 -3.71 -4.54 1.25
N PHE A 25 -2.58 -5.09 1.70
CA PHE A 25 -2.57 -6.28 2.56
C PHE A 25 -3.38 -6.05 3.84
N LEU A 26 -3.26 -4.88 4.47
CA LEU A 26 -4.01 -4.54 5.68
C LEU A 26 -5.52 -4.50 5.42
N LEU A 27 -5.94 -3.86 4.32
CA LEU A 27 -7.35 -3.74 3.93
C LEU A 27 -7.98 -5.09 3.61
N GLU A 28 -7.26 -5.93 2.86
CA GLU A 28 -7.70 -7.29 2.53
C GLU A 28 -7.79 -8.18 3.77
N SER A 29 -6.81 -8.10 4.67
CA SER A 29 -6.78 -8.88 5.92
C SER A 29 -7.96 -8.58 6.84
N HIS A 30 -8.52 -7.37 6.75
CA HIS A 30 -9.70 -6.94 7.49
C HIS A 30 -11.00 -7.07 6.67
N GLN A 31 -10.95 -7.66 5.47
CA GLN A 31 -12.08 -7.85 4.56
C GLN A 31 -12.84 -6.53 4.27
N ILE A 32 -12.08 -5.44 4.10
CA ILE A 32 -12.67 -4.15 3.77
C ILE A 32 -13.10 -4.14 2.31
N GLU A 33 -14.36 -3.81 2.06
CA GLU A 33 -14.89 -3.67 0.71
C GLU A 33 -14.10 -2.63 -0.10
N PRO A 34 -13.72 -2.91 -1.36
CA PRO A 34 -12.91 -1.99 -2.17
C PRO A 34 -13.49 -0.58 -2.30
N SER A 35 -14.82 -0.47 -2.39
CA SER A 35 -15.51 0.83 -2.47
C SER A 35 -15.34 1.65 -1.18
N VAL A 36 -15.36 0.99 -0.02
CA VAL A 36 -15.13 1.62 1.29
C VAL A 36 -13.67 2.00 1.44
N ALA A 37 -12.75 1.11 1.04
CA ALA A 37 -11.32 1.37 1.07
C ALA A 37 -10.94 2.59 0.22
N LEU A 38 -11.46 2.69 -1.01
CA LEU A 38 -11.23 3.83 -1.89
C LEU A 38 -11.74 5.14 -1.29
N ALA A 39 -12.96 5.13 -0.71
CA ALA A 39 -13.50 6.32 -0.05
C ALA A 39 -12.65 6.76 1.16
N ALA A 40 -12.15 5.81 1.95
CA ALA A 40 -11.26 6.10 3.07
C ALA A 40 -9.90 6.63 2.61
N LEU A 41 -9.32 6.05 1.55
CA LEU A 41 -8.03 6.49 0.99
C LEU A 41 -8.12 7.92 0.44
N GLU A 42 -9.24 8.34 -0.14
CA GLU A 42 -9.43 9.74 -0.58
C GLU A 42 -9.41 10.70 0.61
N ILE A 43 -10.04 10.34 1.74
CA ILE A 43 -10.01 11.14 2.97
C ILE A 43 -8.58 11.25 3.50
N VAL A 44 -7.84 10.13 3.56
CA VAL A 44 -6.44 10.10 4.01
C VAL A 44 -5.57 10.98 3.11
N LYS A 45 -5.74 10.88 1.78
CA LYS A 45 -5.02 11.71 0.83
C LYS A 45 -5.27 13.21 1.08
N MET A 46 -6.53 13.61 1.24
CA MET A 46 -6.88 15.01 1.53
C MET A 46 -6.22 15.53 2.82
N ASP A 47 -6.17 14.70 3.88
CA ASP A 47 -5.50 15.06 5.15
C ASP A 47 -3.98 15.22 4.99
N LEU A 48 -3.34 14.35 4.20
CA LEU A 48 -1.91 14.45 3.90
C LEU A 48 -1.58 15.66 3.05
N GLU A 49 -2.39 15.95 2.02
CA GLU A 49 -2.24 17.13 1.17
C GLU A 49 -2.34 18.44 1.98
N ALA A 50 -3.26 18.51 2.94
CA ALA A 50 -3.40 19.66 3.85
C ALA A 50 -2.18 19.91 4.75
N LYS A 51 -1.29 18.91 4.92
CA LYS A 51 -0.04 19.04 5.70
C LYS A 51 1.16 19.47 4.87
N LEU A 52 1.03 19.48 3.53
CA LEU A 52 2.09 19.91 2.61
C LEU A 52 2.02 21.41 2.28
N THR A 53 1.00 22.11 2.78
CA THR A 53 0.78 23.56 2.67
C THR A 53 1.11 24.27 3.97
#